data_AF-A0A150GY35-F1
#
_entry.id   AF-A0A150GY35-F1
#
_cell.length_a   1.000
_cell.length_b   1.000
_cell.length_c   1.000
_cell.angle_alpha   90.00
_cell.angle_beta   90.00
_cell.angle_gamma   90.00
#
_symmetry.space_group_name_H-M   'P 1'
#
loop_
_entity.id
_entity.type
_entity.pdbx_description
1 polymer ?
#
loop_
_entity_poly.entity_id
_entity_poly.type
_entity_poly.pdbx_seq_one_letter_code
_entity_poly.pdbx_strand_id
1 'polypeptide(L)'
;MDAGPIIVHPLFVHTLRHEPDVRTLEEVPQDVLGLIAARLATAQELCVLQCVSKRCRQAASDEVHWRRLCVSRFAVPETCSPPSWQQLYRFNYEFLYKVLLSRSAEQFSSGFGLGGRFVGMGIAINA
;
A
#
# COMPACT_ATOMS: atom_id res chain seq x y z
N MET A 1 58.43 -24.13 -7.72
CA MET A 1 57.88 -23.13 -6.77
C MET A 1 56.70 -23.82 -6.17
N ASP A 2 56.97 -24.54 -5.09
CA ASP A 2 56.15 -25.67 -4.68
C ASP A 2 55.20 -25.19 -3.59
N ALA A 3 53.92 -25.11 -3.92
CA ALA A 3 52.87 -24.82 -2.96
C ALA A 3 52.68 -26.06 -2.08
N GLY A 4 53.18 -26.00 -0.84
CA GLY A 4 53.00 -27.05 0.16
C GLY A 4 51.53 -27.25 0.55
N PRO A 5 51.18 -28.40 1.15
CA PRO A 5 49.80 -28.71 1.52
C PRO A 5 49.31 -27.82 2.67
N ILE A 6 48.12 -27.25 2.50
CA ILE A 6 47.42 -26.48 3.54
C ILE A 6 46.69 -27.45 4.46
N ILE A 7 47.10 -27.52 5.73
CA ILE A 7 46.42 -28.30 6.77
C ILE A 7 45.41 -27.37 7.44
N VAL A 8 44.12 -27.58 7.17
CA VAL A 8 43.02 -26.81 7.79
C VAL A 8 42.58 -27.52 9.06
N HIS A 9 42.55 -26.80 10.19
CA HIS A 9 42.08 -27.36 11.46
C HIS A 9 40.59 -27.73 11.35
N PRO A 10 40.13 -28.86 11.91
CA PRO A 10 38.73 -29.28 11.83
C PRO A 10 37.75 -28.31 12.51
N LEU A 11 38.22 -27.45 13.43
CA LEU A 11 37.41 -26.36 14.01
C LEU A 11 37.31 -25.09 13.12
N PHE A 12 38.09 -25.00 12.04
CA PHE A 12 38.09 -23.87 11.10
C PHE A 12 37.35 -24.19 9.79
N VAL A 13 36.42 -25.16 9.80
CA VAL A 13 35.63 -25.58 8.63
C VAL A 13 34.54 -24.56 8.22
N HIS A 14 34.29 -23.48 8.96
CA HIS A 14 33.00 -22.76 8.86
C HIS A 14 33.04 -21.31 8.36
N THR A 15 34.13 -20.81 7.80
CA THR A 15 34.16 -19.45 7.20
C THR A 15 34.09 -19.42 5.69
N LEU A 16 33.72 -20.53 5.03
CA LEU A 16 33.06 -20.42 3.73
C LEU A 16 31.68 -19.81 3.99
N ARG A 17 31.64 -18.46 4.00
CA ARG A 17 30.42 -17.68 4.02
C ARG A 17 29.61 -18.18 2.82
N HIS A 18 28.63 -19.03 3.08
CA HIS A 18 27.61 -19.33 2.09
C HIS A 18 26.90 -17.98 1.87
N GLU A 19 27.25 -17.29 0.80
CA GLU A 19 26.49 -16.11 0.41
C GLU A 19 25.05 -16.58 0.25
N PRO A 20 24.10 -15.95 0.96
CA PRO A 20 22.71 -16.36 0.84
C PRO A 20 22.34 -16.28 -0.63
N ASP A 21 21.72 -17.33 -1.14
CA ASP A 21 21.23 -17.38 -2.50
C ASP A 21 20.23 -16.21 -2.67
N VAL A 22 20.69 -15.12 -3.29
CA VAL A 22 19.93 -13.86 -3.38
C VAL A 22 18.86 -14.04 -4.44
N ARG A 23 17.71 -14.57 -4.01
CA ARG A 23 16.53 -14.65 -4.88
C ARG A 23 15.93 -13.27 -5.04
N THR A 24 15.70 -12.92 -6.28
CA THR A 24 15.13 -11.61 -6.63
C THR A 24 13.61 -11.69 -6.73
N LEU A 25 12.94 -10.55 -6.55
CA LEU A 25 11.50 -10.41 -6.78
C LEU A 25 11.09 -10.77 -8.22
N GLU A 26 12.03 -10.78 -9.17
CA GLU A 26 11.79 -11.18 -10.55
C GLU A 26 11.54 -12.69 -10.71
N GLU A 27 11.97 -13.52 -9.76
CA GLU A 27 11.69 -14.96 -9.77
C GLU A 27 10.29 -15.29 -9.24
N VAL A 28 9.65 -14.36 -8.54
CA VAL A 28 8.33 -14.57 -7.95
C VAL A 28 7.28 -14.59 -9.05
N PRO A 29 6.40 -15.61 -9.13
CA PRO A 29 5.30 -15.65 -10.09
C PRO A 29 4.30 -14.49 -9.95
N GLN A 30 3.65 -14.10 -11.06
CA GLN A 30 2.79 -12.90 -11.10
C GLN A 30 1.53 -13.04 -10.23
N ASP A 31 0.96 -14.23 -10.19
CA ASP A 31 -0.14 -14.63 -9.31
C ASP A 31 0.24 -14.51 -7.83
N VAL A 32 1.46 -14.90 -7.46
CA VAL A 32 1.97 -14.72 -6.08
C VAL A 32 2.14 -13.24 -5.74
N LEU A 33 2.63 -12.42 -6.66
CA LEU A 33 2.66 -10.96 -6.49
C LEU A 33 1.25 -10.39 -6.31
N GLY A 34 0.26 -10.92 -7.02
CA GLY A 34 -1.16 -10.60 -6.84
C GLY A 34 -1.65 -10.95 -5.43
N LEU A 35 -1.31 -12.14 -4.92
CA LEU A 35 -1.66 -12.55 -3.55
C LEU A 35 -0.99 -11.65 -2.49
N ILE A 36 0.25 -11.25 -2.71
CA ILE A 36 0.95 -10.30 -1.83
C ILE A 36 0.22 -8.96 -1.84
N ALA A 37 -0.07 -8.41 -3.03
CA ALA A 37 -0.83 -7.16 -3.18
C ALA A 37 -2.21 -7.26 -2.49
N ALA A 38 -2.88 -8.42 -2.60
CA ALA A 38 -4.16 -8.66 -1.96
C ALA A 38 -4.10 -8.65 -0.42
N ARG A 39 -2.93 -8.85 0.20
CA ARG A 39 -2.76 -8.77 1.65
C ARG A 39 -2.44 -7.37 2.16
N LEU A 40 -2.12 -6.43 1.27
CA LEU A 40 -1.86 -5.06 1.66
C LEU A 40 -3.16 -4.37 2.08
N ALA A 41 -3.13 -3.75 3.25
CA ALA A 41 -4.31 -3.22 3.92
C ALA A 41 -4.53 -1.73 3.61
N THR A 42 -3.49 -1.04 3.15
CA THR A 42 -3.53 0.39 2.90
C THR A 42 -3.20 0.75 1.45
N ALA A 43 -3.77 1.86 0.97
CA ALA A 43 -3.41 2.41 -0.34
C ALA A 43 -1.94 2.83 -0.41
N GLN A 44 -1.35 3.23 0.72
CA GLN A 44 0.07 3.60 0.80
C GLN A 44 0.97 2.39 0.48
N GLU A 45 0.70 1.24 1.09
CA GLU A 45 1.46 0.01 0.83
C GLU A 45 1.36 -0.42 -0.63
N LEU A 46 0.17 -0.33 -1.23
CA LEU A 46 -0.01 -0.61 -2.66
C LEU A 46 0.81 0.36 -3.52
N CYS A 47 0.79 1.66 -3.21
CA CYS A 47 1.61 2.64 -3.93
C CYS A 47 3.11 2.35 -3.80
N VAL A 48 3.59 1.96 -2.61
CA VAL A 48 4.98 1.55 -2.41
C VAL A 48 5.31 0.34 -3.28
N LEU A 49 4.43 -0.67 -3.30
CA LEU A 49 4.62 -1.86 -4.15
C LEU A 49 4.68 -1.49 -5.65
N GLN A 50 3.87 -0.52 -6.11
CA GLN A 50 3.92 -0.04 -7.50
C GLN A 50 5.26 0.59 -7.90
N CYS A 51 6.03 1.08 -6.94
CA CYS A 51 7.35 1.68 -7.17
C CYS A 51 8.48 0.64 -7.24
N VAL A 52 8.26 -0.60 -6.80
CA VAL A 52 9.33 -1.61 -6.69
C VAL A 52 9.77 -2.14 -8.06
N SER A 53 8.83 -2.60 -8.88
CA SER A 53 9.11 -3.11 -10.23
C SER A 53 7.88 -2.99 -11.14
N LYS A 54 8.06 -3.19 -12.47
CA LYS A 54 6.94 -3.17 -13.43
C LYS A 54 5.90 -4.26 -13.10
N ARG A 55 6.36 -5.43 -12.66
CA ARG A 55 5.51 -6.57 -12.29
C ARG A 55 4.73 -6.32 -11.01
N CYS A 56 5.38 -5.70 -10.02
CA CYS A 56 4.75 -5.25 -8.79
C CYS A 56 3.70 -4.17 -9.06
N ARG A 57 3.98 -3.25 -9.99
CA ARG A 57 3.01 -2.26 -10.47
C ARG A 57 1.78 -2.91 -11.06
N GLN A 58 1.95 -3.89 -11.94
CA GLN A 58 0.83 -4.61 -12.53
C GLN A 58 -0.03 -5.31 -11.46
N ALA A 59 0.59 -5.98 -10.48
CA ALA A 59 -0.14 -6.64 -9.39
C ALA A 59 -0.87 -5.64 -8.46
N ALA A 60 -0.22 -4.52 -8.13
CA ALA A 60 -0.76 -3.51 -7.23
C ALA A 60 -1.75 -2.53 -7.91
N SER A 61 -1.87 -2.57 -9.24
CA SER A 61 -2.83 -1.78 -10.01
C SER A 61 -4.15 -2.52 -10.29
N ASP A 62 -4.32 -3.74 -9.78
CA ASP A 62 -5.57 -4.50 -9.93
C ASP A 62 -6.76 -3.76 -9.30
N GLU A 63 -7.80 -3.54 -10.10
CA GLU A 63 -9.03 -2.83 -9.75
C GLU A 63 -9.74 -3.49 -8.54
N VAL A 64 -9.60 -4.80 -8.34
CA VAL A 64 -10.19 -5.50 -7.18
C VAL A 64 -9.63 -4.96 -5.86
N HIS A 65 -8.32 -4.73 -5.80
CA HIS A 65 -7.66 -4.21 -4.60
C HIS A 65 -8.11 -2.78 -4.29
N TRP A 66 -8.17 -1.93 -5.32
CA TRP A 66 -8.59 -0.53 -5.17
C TRP A 66 -10.07 -0.42 -4.82
N ARG A 67 -10.94 -1.27 -5.39
CA ARG A 67 -12.36 -1.34 -5.01
C ARG A 67 -12.51 -1.66 -3.53
N ARG A 68 -11.82 -2.69 -3.04
CA ARG A 68 -11.88 -3.09 -1.62
C ARG A 68 -11.49 -1.93 -0.70
N LEU A 69 -10.40 -1.23 -1.01
CA LEU A 69 -9.93 -0.07 -0.24
C LEU A 69 -10.90 1.11 -0.29
N CYS A 70 -11.48 1.37 -1.47
CA CYS A 70 -12.48 2.43 -1.65
C CYS A 70 -13.72 2.17 -0.79
N VAL A 71 -14.29 0.97 -0.88
CA VAL A 71 -15.49 0.59 -0.15
C VAL A 71 -15.23 0.59 1.35
N SER A 72 -14.09 0.06 1.80
CA SER A 72 -13.76 0.03 3.24
C SER A 72 -13.55 1.43 3.85
N ARG A 73 -13.14 2.42 3.05
CA ARG A 73 -12.75 3.76 3.56
C ARG A 73 -13.80 4.85 3.32
N PHE A 74 -14.53 4.82 2.22
CA PHE A 74 -15.34 5.96 1.75
C PHE A 74 -16.85 5.67 1.64
N ALA A 75 -17.34 4.53 2.16
CA ALA A 75 -18.75 4.14 2.10
C ALA A 75 -19.36 4.24 0.68
N VAL A 76 -18.60 3.79 -0.33
CA VAL A 76 -19.04 3.82 -1.73
C VAL A 76 -20.17 2.80 -1.94
N PRO A 77 -21.28 3.16 -2.62
CA PRO A 77 -22.37 2.24 -2.92
C PRO A 77 -21.89 1.03 -3.74
N GLU A 78 -22.43 -0.17 -3.46
CA GLU A 78 -22.05 -1.39 -4.18
C GLU A 78 -22.42 -1.36 -5.67
N THR A 79 -23.42 -0.56 -6.03
CA THR A 79 -23.87 -0.34 -7.41
C THR A 79 -22.97 0.60 -8.21
N CYS A 80 -21.98 1.22 -7.57
CA CYS A 80 -21.04 2.10 -8.25
C CYS A 80 -20.09 1.29 -9.14
N SER A 81 -20.00 1.67 -10.42
CA SER A 81 -19.07 1.09 -11.38
C SER A 81 -18.22 2.20 -12.01
N PRO A 82 -17.23 2.74 -11.28
CA PRO A 82 -16.37 3.78 -11.80
C PRO A 82 -15.48 3.24 -12.94
N PRO A 83 -15.00 4.10 -13.84
CA PRO A 83 -14.06 3.69 -14.89
C PRO A 83 -12.70 3.25 -14.31
N SER A 84 -12.31 3.76 -13.14
CA SER A 84 -11.19 3.25 -12.35
C SER A 84 -11.40 3.50 -10.86
N TRP A 85 -11.35 2.43 -10.06
CA TRP A 85 -11.40 2.49 -8.61
C TRP A 85 -10.18 3.18 -8.02
N GLN A 86 -9.02 3.06 -8.66
CA GLN A 86 -7.80 3.75 -8.23
C GLN A 86 -7.97 5.27 -8.33
N GLN A 87 -8.53 5.76 -9.45
CA GLN A 87 -8.78 7.19 -9.63
C GLN A 87 -9.84 7.69 -8.64
N LEU A 88 -10.91 6.91 -8.42
CA LEU A 88 -11.93 7.24 -7.42
C LEU A 88 -11.34 7.33 -6.01
N TYR A 89 -10.46 6.39 -5.63
CA TYR A 89 -9.78 6.43 -4.33
C TYR A 89 -8.99 7.72 -4.16
N ARG A 90 -8.20 8.10 -5.18
CA ARG A 90 -7.39 9.32 -5.15
C ARG A 90 -8.27 10.55 -5.02
N PHE A 91 -9.34 10.63 -5.80
CA PHE A 91 -10.29 11.74 -5.72
C PHE A 91 -10.92 11.84 -4.33
N ASN A 92 -11.45 10.75 -3.78
CA ASN A 92 -12.08 10.74 -2.46
C ASN A 92 -11.09 11.11 -1.35
N TYR A 93 -9.86 10.61 -1.43
CA TYR A 93 -8.80 10.95 -0.50
C TYR A 93 -8.47 12.44 -0.58
N GLU A 94 -8.21 12.96 -1.78
CA GLU A 94 -7.93 14.39 -1.96
C GLU A 94 -9.08 15.27 -1.51
N PHE A 95 -10.32 14.92 -1.81
CA PHE A 95 -11.50 15.66 -1.39
C PHE A 95 -11.63 15.70 0.13
N LEU A 96 -11.47 14.55 0.80
CA LEU A 96 -11.52 14.46 2.26
C LEU A 96 -10.47 15.36 2.92
N TYR A 97 -9.23 15.31 2.45
CA TYR A 97 -8.13 16.08 3.06
C TYR A 97 -8.13 17.55 2.64
N LYS A 98 -8.36 17.86 1.36
CA LYS A 98 -8.25 19.23 0.83
C LYS A 98 -9.51 20.07 1.01
N VAL A 99 -10.68 19.47 1.13
CA VAL A 99 -11.96 20.21 1.18
C VAL A 99 -12.59 20.13 2.55
N LEU A 100 -12.66 18.93 3.15
CA LEU A 100 -13.35 18.79 4.44
C LEU A 100 -12.48 19.23 5.60
N LEU A 101 -11.21 18.82 5.65
CA LEU A 101 -10.32 19.19 6.76
C LEU A 101 -9.87 20.66 6.72
N SER A 102 -9.63 21.22 5.54
CA SER A 102 -9.27 22.64 5.38
C SER A 102 -10.41 23.58 5.79
N ARG A 103 -11.64 23.33 5.30
CA ARG A 103 -12.83 24.10 5.71
C ARG A 103 -13.14 23.94 7.19
N SER A 104 -12.94 22.74 7.74
CA SER A 104 -13.07 22.52 9.18
C SER A 104 -12.06 23.36 9.95
N ALA A 105 -10.78 23.35 9.56
CA ALA A 105 -9.74 24.15 10.21
C ALA A 105 -10.00 25.67 10.13
N GLU A 106 -10.51 26.16 9.00
CA GLU A 106 -10.94 27.55 8.83
C GLU A 106 -12.16 27.88 9.71
N GLN A 107 -13.13 26.97 9.84
CA GLN A 107 -14.29 27.17 10.72
C GLN A 107 -13.94 27.08 12.21
N PHE A 108 -13.00 26.22 12.60
CA PHE A 108 -12.51 26.12 13.99
C PHE A 108 -11.62 27.30 14.40
N SER A 109 -10.82 27.86 13.49
CA SER A 109 -10.05 29.08 13.76
C SER A 109 -10.92 30.35 13.78
N SER A 110 -12.07 30.32 13.12
CA SER A 110 -13.07 31.40 13.13
C SER A 110 -14.06 31.32 14.30
N GLY A 111 -14.02 30.24 15.09
CA GLY A 111 -15.04 29.90 16.09
C GLY A 111 -14.46 29.32 17.37
N PHE A 112 -13.68 30.11 18.13
CA PHE A 112 -13.48 29.83 19.55
C PHE A 112 -14.79 30.14 20.30
N GLY A 113 -15.68 29.15 20.34
CA GLY A 113 -16.94 29.22 21.08
C GLY A 113 -17.69 27.89 21.14
N LEU A 114 -17.47 27.15 22.24
CA LEU A 114 -18.36 26.15 22.86
C LEU A 114 -18.71 24.85 22.08
N GLY A 115 -18.10 23.76 22.54
CA GLY A 115 -18.74 22.47 22.87
C GLY A 115 -19.76 21.85 21.90
N GLY A 116 -19.35 20.84 21.14
CA GLY A 116 -20.28 19.97 20.42
C GLY A 116 -19.62 18.68 19.95
N ARG A 117 -20.14 17.53 20.41
CA ARG A 117 -19.71 16.17 20.06
C ARG A 117 -19.72 15.95 18.53
N PHE A 118 -18.60 15.51 17.97
CA PHE A 118 -18.53 15.02 16.60
C PHE A 118 -19.27 13.68 16.48
N VAL A 119 -20.44 13.69 15.82
CA VAL A 119 -21.14 12.48 15.35
C VAL A 119 -20.85 12.35 13.86
N GLY A 120 -20.40 11.16 13.46
CA GLY A 120 -20.01 10.82 12.09
C GLY A 120 -21.05 11.22 11.06
N MET A 121 -20.63 12.02 10.08
CA MET A 121 -21.49 12.51 9.00
C MET A 121 -21.27 11.62 7.78
N GLY A 122 -22.15 10.63 7.63
CA GLY A 122 -22.30 9.89 6.38
C GLY A 122 -22.82 10.83 5.30
N ILE A 123 -22.17 10.80 4.13
CA ILE A 123 -22.61 11.56 2.96
C ILE A 123 -23.84 10.84 2.37
N ALA A 124 -25.03 11.37 2.64
CA ALA A 124 -26.22 11.06 1.88
C ALA A 124 -26.17 11.84 0.57
N ILE A 125 -26.05 11.13 -0.56
CA ILE A 125 -26.18 11.70 -1.90
C ILE A 125 -27.64 11.49 -2.30
N ASN A 126 -28.44 12.57 -2.34
CA ASN A 126 -29.82 12.50 -2.83
C ASN A 126 -29.80 12.30 -4.35
N ALA A 127 -30.65 11.37 -4.81
CA ALA A 127 -31.02 11.16 -6.21
C ALA A 127 -31.89 12.31 -6.75
#